data_AF-A0A7V4G0Z2-F1
#
_entry.id   AF-A0A7V4G0Z2-F1
#
_cell.length_a   1.000
_cell.length_b   1.000
_cell.length_c   1.000
_cell.angle_alpha   90.00
_cell.angle_beta   90.00
_cell.angle_gamma   90.00
#
_symmetry.space_group_name_H-M   'P 1'
#
loop_
_entity.id
_entity.type
_entity.pdbx_description
1 polymer ?
#
loop_
_entity_poly.entity_id
_entity_poly.type
_entity_poly.pdbx_seq_one_letter_code
_entity_poly.pdbx_strand_id
1 'polypeptide(L)'
;MLLFCGRACYAFMELIHLRTEDFDYQLPSRLIATQPAPWRDQSRLLILSRDTADRKHALFSDIGRFLRPRSLLVVNDTRVIPARLVARKPSGGRAEILLVERLPAEAQASHARGWCEDWRALGRRLGSVQPGDRLHVDRDLQAEILARGPRGQVDLRFFGPGEADLLSRIESIGAIP
;
A
#
# COMPACT_ATOMS: atom_id res chain seq x y z
N MET A 1 0.70 -27.67 -27.67
CA MET A 1 0.68 -28.13 -26.28
C MET A 1 2.07 -28.61 -25.91
N LEU A 2 2.87 -27.71 -25.32
CA LEU A 2 4.13 -28.00 -24.64
C LEU A 2 4.13 -27.06 -23.43
N LEU A 3 3.96 -27.64 -22.25
CA LEU A 3 3.97 -26.95 -20.97
C LEU A 3 5.39 -26.43 -20.70
N PHE A 4 5.56 -25.11 -20.59
CA PHE A 4 6.76 -24.54 -19.99
C PHE A 4 6.54 -24.36 -18.48
N CYS A 5 7.13 -25.27 -17.72
CA CYS A 5 7.22 -25.29 -16.27
C CYS A 5 8.08 -24.12 -15.77
N GLY A 6 7.57 -23.36 -14.79
CA GLY A 6 8.10 -22.08 -14.27
C GLY A 6 9.47 -22.11 -13.56
N ARG A 7 10.28 -23.16 -13.71
CA ARG A 7 11.65 -23.22 -13.16
C ARG A 7 12.74 -22.71 -14.10
N ALA A 8 12.51 -22.69 -15.42
CA ALA A 8 13.53 -22.25 -16.38
C ALA A 8 13.69 -20.72 -16.49
N CYS A 9 12.70 -19.94 -16.04
CA CYS A 9 12.75 -18.48 -16.11
C CYS A 9 13.68 -17.86 -15.03
N TYR A 10 13.82 -18.53 -13.88
CA TYR A 10 14.66 -18.02 -12.78
C TYR A 10 16.17 -18.26 -12.99
N ALA A 11 16.58 -19.28 -13.73
CA ALA A 11 18.00 -19.58 -13.95
C ALA A 11 18.70 -18.59 -14.91
N PHE A 12 17.95 -17.91 -15.79
CA PHE A 12 18.52 -16.91 -16.72
C PHE A 12 18.72 -15.53 -16.07
N MET A 13 18.14 -15.32 -14.89
CA MET A 13 18.16 -14.03 -14.17
C MET A 13 19.36 -13.89 -13.22
N GLU A 14 20.12 -14.97 -12.97
CA GLU A 14 21.29 -14.98 -12.07
C GLU A 14 22.59 -14.38 -12.67
N LEU A 15 22.59 -13.99 -13.96
CA LEU A 15 23.80 -13.50 -14.65
C LEU A 15 23.67 -12.11 -15.30
N ILE A 16 22.57 -11.39 -15.09
CA ILE A 16 22.42 -10.04 -15.63
C ILE A 16 22.71 -9.04 -14.51
N HIS A 17 23.96 -8.60 -14.43
CA HIS A 17 24.32 -7.45 -13.60
C HIS A 17 23.79 -6.17 -14.27
N LEU A 18 22.51 -5.87 -14.02
CA LEU A 18 21.90 -4.62 -14.44
C LEU A 18 22.50 -3.46 -13.65
N ARG A 19 23.01 -2.46 -14.36
CA ARG A 19 23.50 -1.21 -13.81
C ARG A 19 22.50 -0.10 -14.15
N THR A 20 22.51 0.97 -13.36
CA THR A 20 21.63 2.13 -13.61
C THR A 20 21.85 2.73 -15.00
N GLU A 21 23.08 2.67 -15.51
CA GLU A 21 23.45 3.14 -16.85
C GLU A 21 22.81 2.35 -18.00
N ASP A 22 22.44 1.08 -17.79
CA ASP A 22 21.78 0.26 -18.83
C ASP A 22 20.36 0.77 -19.15
N PHE A 23 19.83 1.67 -18.33
CA PHE A 23 18.51 2.31 -18.48
C PHE A 23 18.61 3.80 -18.79
N ASP A 24 19.82 4.33 -19.05
CA ASP A 24 20.00 5.74 -19.39
C ASP A 24 19.57 6.00 -20.85
N TYR A 25 18.97 7.17 -21.09
CA TYR A 25 18.54 7.60 -22.42
C TYR A 25 18.50 9.12 -22.52
N GLN A 26 18.74 9.63 -23.73
CA GLN A 26 18.67 11.07 -23.98
C GLN A 26 17.21 11.55 -23.91
N LEU A 27 16.86 12.28 -22.84
CA LEU A 27 15.56 12.92 -22.67
C LEU A 27 15.72 14.45 -22.65
N PRO A 28 15.54 15.14 -23.79
CA PRO A 28 15.53 16.60 -23.81
C PRO A 28 14.46 17.14 -22.86
N SER A 29 14.82 18.09 -21.99
CA SER A 29 13.92 18.62 -20.94
C SER A 29 12.60 19.19 -21.50
N ARG A 30 12.62 19.72 -22.74
CA ARG A 30 11.44 20.22 -23.45
C ARG A 30 10.38 19.15 -23.77
N LEU A 31 10.73 17.87 -23.69
CA LEU A 31 9.81 16.75 -23.91
C LEU A 31 9.16 16.25 -22.60
N ILE A 32 9.57 16.79 -21.45
CA ILE A 32 8.96 16.50 -20.16
C ILE A 32 7.74 17.40 -20.02
N ALA A 33 6.55 16.80 -20.02
CA ALA A 33 5.31 17.54 -19.83
C ALA A 33 5.23 18.11 -18.41
N THR A 34 5.09 19.43 -18.29
CA THR A 34 4.90 20.13 -17.01
C THR A 34 3.43 20.27 -16.62
N GLN A 35 2.53 20.10 -17.60
CA GLN A 35 1.08 20.13 -17.44
C GLN A 35 0.45 18.99 -18.24
N PRO A 36 -0.70 18.45 -17.79
CA PRO A 36 -1.43 17.47 -18.56
C PRO A 36 -1.94 18.06 -19.88
N ALA A 37 -2.29 17.20 -20.84
CA ALA A 37 -3.01 17.63 -22.03
C ALA A 37 -4.36 18.29 -21.64
N PRO A 38 -4.84 19.30 -22.40
CA PRO A 38 -6.12 19.97 -22.11
C PRO A 38 -7.30 19.00 -22.02
N TRP A 39 -7.26 17.95 -22.83
CA TRP A 39 -8.18 16.81 -22.79
C TRP A 39 -7.35 15.54 -22.56
N ARG A 40 -7.65 14.79 -21.48
CA ARG A 40 -6.78 13.68 -21.03
C ARG A 40 -6.68 12.56 -22.07
N ASP A 41 -7.77 12.27 -22.77
CA ASP A 41 -7.87 11.24 -23.80
C ASP A 41 -7.19 11.63 -25.12
N GLN A 42 -6.81 12.89 -25.31
CA GLN A 42 -6.03 13.36 -26.46
C GLN A 42 -4.50 13.23 -26.27
N SER A 43 -4.07 12.66 -25.15
CA SER A 43 -2.65 12.33 -24.95
C SER A 43 -2.17 11.26 -25.96
N ARG A 44 -0.89 11.32 -26.33
CA ARG A 44 -0.29 10.34 -27.24
C ARG A 44 -0.17 8.99 -26.56
N LEU A 45 -0.51 7.93 -27.30
CA LEU A 45 -0.38 6.53 -26.89
C LEU A 45 0.67 5.83 -27.77
N LEU A 46 1.71 5.28 -27.14
CA LEU A 46 2.67 4.39 -27.80
C LEU A 46 2.22 2.94 -27.58
N ILE A 47 1.92 2.26 -28.68
CA ILE A 47 1.66 0.81 -28.68
C ILE A 47 2.96 0.10 -29.02
N LEU A 48 3.43 -0.74 -28.11
CA LEU A 48 4.65 -1.55 -28.29
C LEU A 48 4.28 -3.04 -28.25
N SER A 49 4.57 -3.76 -29.32
CA SER A 49 4.42 -5.21 -29.37
C SER A 49 5.66 -5.88 -28.77
N ARG A 50 5.50 -6.65 -27.69
CA ARG A 50 6.63 -7.32 -27.03
C ARG A 50 7.27 -8.43 -27.88
N ASP A 51 6.46 -9.10 -28.69
CA ASP A 51 6.91 -10.26 -29.48
C ASP A 51 7.67 -9.84 -30.75
N THR A 52 7.36 -8.67 -31.30
CA THR A 52 7.91 -8.19 -32.58
C THR A 52 8.74 -6.92 -32.45
N ALA A 53 8.72 -6.27 -31.28
CA ALA A 53 9.25 -4.93 -31.05
C ALA A 53 8.60 -3.82 -31.92
N ASP A 54 7.52 -4.11 -32.62
CA ASP A 54 6.78 -3.14 -33.44
C ASP A 54 6.24 -1.99 -32.60
N ARG A 55 6.33 -0.78 -33.15
CA ARG A 55 5.89 0.48 -32.52
C ARG A 55 4.81 1.12 -33.36
N LYS A 56 3.69 1.49 -32.73
CA LYS A 56 2.62 2.27 -33.36
C LYS A 56 2.27 3.47 -32.49
N HIS A 57 1.94 4.58 -33.13
CA HIS A 57 1.47 5.79 -32.46
C HIS A 57 -0.05 5.92 -32.65
N ALA A 58 -0.76 6.22 -31.56
CA ALA A 58 -2.19 6.46 -31.53
C ALA A 58 -2.51 7.59 -30.54
N LEU A 59 -3.79 7.92 -30.39
CA LEU A 59 -4.28 8.73 -29.28
C LEU A 59 -4.81 7.82 -28.17
N PHE A 60 -4.81 8.30 -26.92
CA PHE A 60 -5.31 7.52 -25.80
C PHE A 60 -6.82 7.21 -25.94
N SER A 61 -7.59 8.08 -26.59
CA SER A 61 -8.98 7.85 -26.99
C SER A 61 -9.18 6.58 -27.83
N ASP A 62 -8.15 6.11 -28.53
CA ASP A 62 -8.19 4.88 -29.34
C ASP A 62 -7.89 3.61 -28.55
N ILE A 63 -7.57 3.69 -27.24
CA ILE A 63 -7.09 2.54 -26.44
C ILE A 63 -8.02 1.31 -26.54
N GLY A 64 -9.33 1.53 -26.59
CA GLY A 64 -10.32 0.46 -26.71
C GLY A 64 -10.14 -0.42 -27.94
N ARG A 65 -9.60 0.12 -29.05
CA ARG A 65 -9.32 -0.63 -30.28
C ARG A 65 -8.19 -1.64 -30.14
N PHE A 66 -7.33 -1.47 -29.13
CA PHE A 66 -6.16 -2.31 -28.88
C PHE A 66 -6.39 -3.31 -27.75
N LEU A 67 -7.51 -3.23 -27.03
CA LEU A 67 -7.91 -4.20 -26.01
C LEU A 67 -8.59 -5.38 -26.68
N ARG A 68 -8.19 -6.61 -26.30
CA ARG A 68 -8.87 -7.80 -26.79
C ARG A 68 -10.27 -7.90 -26.16
N PRO A 69 -11.25 -8.52 -26.85
CA PRO A 69 -12.52 -8.86 -26.23
C PRO A 69 -12.29 -9.60 -24.90
N ARG A 70 -13.08 -9.26 -23.88
CA ARG A 70 -13.00 -9.85 -22.52
C ARG A 70 -11.70 -9.52 -21.75
N SER A 71 -11.01 -8.44 -22.12
CA SER A 71 -9.90 -7.91 -21.30
C SER A 71 -10.41 -7.38 -19.96
N LEU A 72 -9.64 -7.58 -18.89
CA LEU A 72 -9.87 -6.96 -17.59
C LEU A 72 -8.97 -5.74 -17.46
N LEU A 73 -9.56 -4.54 -17.33
CA LEU A 73 -8.83 -3.34 -16.99
C LEU A 73 -8.81 -3.18 -15.47
N VAL A 74 -7.64 -3.33 -14.87
CA VAL A 74 -7.45 -3.07 -13.44
C VAL A 74 -7.00 -1.63 -13.28
N VAL A 75 -7.88 -0.79 -12.75
CA VAL A 75 -7.59 0.62 -12.45
C VAL A 75 -7.23 0.75 -10.98
N ASN A 76 -6.15 1.47 -10.69
CA ASN A 76 -5.79 1.78 -9.32
C ASN A 76 -6.59 3.02 -8.85
N ASP A 77 -7.62 2.80 -8.04
CA ASP A 77 -8.33 3.87 -7.31
C ASP A 77 -7.61 4.11 -5.97
N THR A 78 -6.73 5.12 -5.92
CA THR A 78 -5.97 5.44 -4.71
C THR A 78 -6.78 6.29 -3.75
N ARG A 79 -7.38 5.68 -2.73
CA ARG A 79 -7.93 6.38 -1.56
C ARG A 79 -6.89 6.49 -0.45
N VAL A 80 -6.59 7.72 -0.03
CA VAL A 80 -5.65 8.00 1.07
C VAL A 80 -6.43 7.95 2.39
N ILE A 81 -6.33 6.84 3.11
CA ILE A 81 -6.82 6.75 4.49
C ILE A 81 -5.73 7.35 5.39
N PRO A 82 -6.05 8.19 6.39
CA PRO A 82 -5.09 8.74 7.35
C PRO A 82 -4.64 7.66 8.35
N ALA A 83 -4.00 6.62 7.83
CA ALA A 83 -3.60 5.40 8.52
C ALA A 83 -2.41 5.62 9.48
N ARG A 84 -1.82 6.82 9.52
CA ARG A 84 -0.72 7.16 10.42
C ARG A 84 -1.26 7.71 11.73
N LEU A 85 -1.08 6.94 12.79
CA LEU A 85 -1.44 7.25 14.16
C LEU A 85 -0.20 7.60 14.98
N VAL A 86 -0.33 8.60 15.83
CA VAL A 86 0.68 8.96 16.82
C VAL A 86 0.22 8.40 18.16
N ALA A 87 1.06 7.61 18.81
CA ALA A 87 0.75 7.03 20.10
C ALA A 87 1.81 7.39 21.15
N ARG A 88 1.42 7.30 22.43
CA ARG A 88 2.31 7.43 23.59
C ARG A 88 2.49 6.07 24.24
N LYS A 89 3.75 5.70 24.47
CA LYS A 89 4.15 4.49 25.19
C LYS A 89 3.87 4.65 26.69
N PRO A 90 3.85 3.54 27.47
CA PRO A 90 3.76 3.61 28.93
C PRO A 90 4.87 4.48 29.56
N SER A 91 6.07 4.48 28.94
CA SER A 91 7.20 5.32 29.35
C SER A 91 7.04 6.82 29.02
N GLY A 92 5.93 7.23 28.41
CA GLY A 92 5.67 8.61 27.96
C GLY A 92 6.27 8.98 26.61
N GLY A 93 7.18 8.16 26.06
CA GLY A 93 7.79 8.39 24.76
C GLY A 93 6.81 8.23 23.59
N ARG A 94 7.02 8.99 22.50
CA ARG A 94 6.19 8.92 21.28
C ARG A 94 6.51 7.69 20.42
N ALA A 95 5.47 7.09 19.85
CA ALA A 95 5.51 6.06 18.83
C ALA A 95 4.65 6.47 17.62
N GLU A 96 4.97 5.95 16.45
CA GLU A 96 4.19 6.14 15.22
C GLU A 96 3.75 4.78 14.69
N ILE A 97 2.49 4.67 14.30
CA ILE A 97 1.86 3.44 13.85
C ILE A 97 1.24 3.74 12.48
N LEU A 98 1.60 2.97 11.46
CA LEU A 98 0.98 3.02 10.14
C LEU A 98 0.15 1.75 9.94
N LEU A 99 -1.17 1.88 9.92
CA LEU A 99 -2.07 0.74 9.67
C LEU A 99 -1.85 0.20 8.25
N VAL A 100 -1.78 -1.13 8.13
CA VAL A 100 -1.56 -1.82 6.85
C VAL A 100 -2.77 -2.67 6.50
N GLU A 101 -3.23 -3.50 7.43
CA GLU A 101 -4.25 -4.52 7.17
C GLU A 101 -5.04 -4.81 8.44
N ARG A 102 -6.36 -4.96 8.31
CA ARG A 102 -7.22 -5.45 9.39
C ARG A 102 -7.09 -6.98 9.46
N LEU A 103 -6.81 -7.50 10.65
CA LEU A 103 -6.73 -8.94 10.88
C LEU A 103 -8.14 -9.52 11.14
N PRO A 104 -8.38 -10.79 10.79
CA PRO A 104 -9.64 -11.46 11.09
C PRO A 104 -9.93 -11.44 12.58
N ALA A 105 -11.17 -11.14 12.97
CA ALA A 105 -11.57 -11.22 14.37
C ALA A 105 -11.55 -12.70 14.82
N GLU A 106 -10.75 -13.02 15.84
CA GLU A 106 -10.94 -14.27 16.56
C GLU A 106 -12.28 -14.19 17.32
N ALA A 107 -13.05 -15.27 17.31
CA ALA A 107 -14.47 -15.34 17.67
C ALA A 107 -14.82 -15.03 19.15
N GLN A 108 -13.95 -14.37 19.92
CA GLN A 108 -14.24 -13.93 21.28
C GLN A 108 -13.58 -12.58 21.60
N ALA A 109 -14.37 -11.51 21.52
CA ALA A 109 -14.23 -10.36 22.41
C ALA A 109 -15.51 -9.53 22.40
N SER A 110 -16.61 -10.11 22.89
CA SER A 110 -17.75 -9.35 23.39
C SER A 110 -17.30 -8.53 24.61
N HIS A 111 -16.66 -7.39 24.35
CA HIS A 111 -16.47 -6.35 25.34
C HIS A 111 -17.84 -5.73 25.58
N ALA A 112 -18.39 -5.92 26.78
CA ALA A 112 -19.77 -5.57 27.10
C ALA A 112 -20.15 -4.08 26.94
N ARG A 113 -19.24 -3.18 26.52
CA ARG A 113 -19.47 -1.73 26.33
C ARG A 113 -18.63 -1.04 25.23
N GLY A 114 -18.00 -1.77 24.29
CA GLY A 114 -17.16 -1.14 23.26
C GLY A 114 -16.72 -2.06 22.13
N TRP A 115 -16.00 -1.50 21.16
CA TRP A 115 -15.48 -2.21 20.00
C TRP A 115 -14.02 -2.61 20.18
N CYS A 116 -13.62 -3.67 19.50
CA CYS A 116 -12.25 -4.20 19.50
C CYS A 116 -11.90 -4.75 18.12
N GLU A 117 -10.75 -4.36 17.58
CA GLU A 117 -10.29 -4.81 16.27
C GLU A 117 -8.79 -5.05 16.25
N ASP A 118 -8.37 -6.15 15.63
CA ASP A 118 -6.97 -6.48 15.46
C ASP A 118 -6.48 -6.00 14.10
N TRP A 119 -5.30 -5.41 14.10
CA TRP A 119 -4.70 -4.77 12.93
C TRP A 119 -3.21 -5.04 12.86
N ARG A 120 -2.74 -5.32 11.65
CA ARG A 120 -1.33 -5.30 11.31
C ARG A 120 -0.91 -3.89 10.92
N ALA A 121 0.21 -3.46 11.47
CA ALA A 121 0.77 -2.14 11.25
C ALA A 121 2.30 -2.17 11.13
N LEU A 122 2.85 -1.05 10.64
CA LEU A 122 4.28 -0.75 10.74
C LEU A 122 4.49 0.25 11.87
N GLY A 123 5.28 -0.14 12.86
CA GLY A 123 5.61 0.66 14.03
C GLY A 123 6.97 1.30 13.92
N ARG A 124 7.04 2.61 14.19
CA ARG A 124 8.29 3.37 14.37
C ARG A 124 8.42 3.85 15.81
N ARG A 125 9.66 3.88 16.30
CA ARG A 125 10.02 4.33 17.67
C ARG A 125 9.35 3.55 18.81
N LEU A 126 8.94 2.30 18.54
CA LEU A 126 8.39 1.37 19.54
C LEU A 126 9.41 1.04 20.63
N GLY A 127 10.72 0.98 20.31
CA GLY A 127 11.75 0.71 21.31
C GLY A 127 11.57 -0.64 22.01
N SER A 128 11.60 -0.62 23.34
CA SER A 128 11.52 -1.80 24.22
C SER A 128 10.10 -2.27 24.54
N VAL A 129 9.06 -1.70 23.90
CA VAL A 129 7.66 -2.11 24.11
C VAL A 129 7.49 -3.58 23.68
N GLN A 130 6.84 -4.35 24.54
CA GLN A 130 6.63 -5.79 24.43
C GLN A 130 5.16 -6.13 24.12
N PRO A 131 4.87 -7.35 23.66
CA PRO A 131 3.50 -7.88 23.68
C PRO A 131 2.84 -7.72 25.06
N GLY A 132 1.58 -7.29 25.07
CA GLY A 132 0.80 -6.95 26.26
C GLY A 132 0.89 -5.47 26.68
N ASP A 133 1.90 -4.73 26.23
CA ASP A 133 1.99 -3.30 26.53
C ASP A 133 0.92 -2.51 25.79
N ARG A 134 0.44 -1.44 26.42
CA ARG A 134 -0.60 -0.55 25.89
C ARG A 134 -0.04 0.78 25.43
N LEU A 135 -0.42 1.17 24.22
CA LEU A 135 -0.13 2.44 23.59
C LEU A 135 -1.38 3.32 23.65
N HIS A 136 -1.22 4.56 24.11
CA HIS A 136 -2.29 5.56 24.12
C HIS A 136 -2.28 6.34 22.82
N VAL A 137 -3.28 6.17 21.97
CA VAL A 137 -3.37 6.84 20.67
C VAL A 137 -4.10 8.18 20.82
N ASP A 138 -5.24 8.18 21.51
CA ASP A 138 -6.03 9.37 21.86
C ASP A 138 -6.79 9.12 23.18
N ARG A 139 -7.62 10.08 23.65
CA ARG A 139 -8.36 10.00 24.93
C ARG A 139 -9.03 8.64 25.15
N ASP A 140 -9.81 8.19 24.17
CA ASP A 140 -10.59 6.94 24.27
C ASP A 140 -10.16 5.87 23.26
N LEU A 141 -9.01 6.05 22.61
CA LEU A 141 -8.45 5.11 21.65
C LEU A 141 -7.11 4.59 22.15
N GLN A 142 -7.05 3.30 22.40
CA GLN A 142 -5.85 2.61 22.88
C GLN A 142 -5.55 1.43 21.98
N ALA A 143 -4.28 1.01 21.97
CA ALA A 143 -3.81 -0.15 21.24
C ALA A 143 -2.91 -1.02 22.11
N GLU A 144 -3.20 -2.31 22.21
CA GLU A 144 -2.34 -3.29 22.86
C GLU A 144 -1.44 -3.99 21.82
N ILE A 145 -0.17 -4.20 22.15
CA ILE A 145 0.72 -4.98 21.28
C ILE A 145 0.39 -6.46 21.43
N LEU A 146 -0.03 -7.12 20.34
CA LEU A 146 -0.25 -8.56 20.32
C LEU A 146 1.03 -9.32 19.96
N ALA A 147 1.73 -8.86 18.92
CA ALA A 147 2.94 -9.49 18.44
C ALA A 147 3.84 -8.50 17.71
N ARG A 148 5.14 -8.81 17.64
CA ARG A 148 6.13 -8.08 16.84
C ARG A 148 6.65 -8.97 15.73
N GLY A 149 6.65 -8.44 14.52
CA GLY A 149 7.16 -9.10 13.33
C GLY A 149 8.47 -8.49 12.84
N PRO A 150 9.00 -9.04 11.73
CA PRO A 150 10.21 -8.51 11.11
C PRO A 150 9.99 -7.09 10.56
N ARG A 151 11.09 -6.35 10.35
CA ARG A 151 11.10 -5.04 9.68
C ARG A 151 10.14 -3.99 10.28
N GLY A 152 9.91 -4.05 11.58
CA GLY A 152 9.05 -3.09 12.29
C GLY A 152 7.56 -3.37 12.18
N GLN A 153 7.16 -4.53 11.64
CA GLN A 153 5.78 -4.99 11.71
C GLN A 153 5.35 -5.22 13.16
N VAL A 154 4.11 -4.85 13.46
CA VAL A 154 3.48 -5.05 14.76
C VAL A 154 2.01 -5.39 14.54
N ASP A 155 1.54 -6.42 15.22
CA ASP A 155 0.11 -6.74 15.27
C ASP A 155 -0.43 -6.12 16.57
N LEU A 156 -1.49 -5.33 16.44
CA LEU A 156 -2.06 -4.48 17.48
C LEU A 156 -3.53 -4.76 17.64
N ARG A 157 -4.02 -4.75 18.88
CA ARG A 157 -5.43 -4.78 19.21
C ARG A 157 -5.89 -3.40 19.61
N PHE A 158 -6.75 -2.78 18.80
CA PHE A 158 -7.35 -1.49 19.11
C PHE A 158 -8.66 -1.68 19.87
N PHE A 159 -8.92 -0.77 20.81
CA PHE A 159 -10.18 -0.72 21.56
C PHE A 159 -10.64 0.71 21.77
N GLY A 160 -11.96 0.89 21.72
CA GLY A 160 -12.61 2.17 21.97
C GLY A 160 -14.06 2.02 22.45
N PRO A 161 -14.66 3.09 22.99
CA PRO A 161 -16.02 3.05 23.49
C PRO A 161 -17.06 3.07 22.37
N GLY A 162 -18.26 2.57 22.66
CA GLY A 162 -19.43 2.63 21.77
C GLY A 162 -19.41 1.61 20.63
N GLU A 163 -20.19 1.88 19.59
CA GLU A 163 -20.39 0.99 18.42
C GLU A 163 -19.55 1.40 17.19
N ALA A 164 -18.57 2.30 17.36
CA ALA A 164 -17.69 2.73 16.27
C ALA A 164 -16.70 1.62 15.85
N ASP A 165 -15.91 1.89 14.80
CA ASP A 165 -14.75 1.07 14.40
C ASP A 165 -13.47 1.93 14.36
N LEU A 166 -12.32 1.29 14.12
CA LEU A 166 -11.04 2.01 14.08
C LEU A 166 -11.03 3.06 12.97
N LEU A 167 -11.49 2.71 11.76
CA LEU A 167 -11.43 3.59 10.60
C LEU A 167 -12.22 4.89 10.83
N SER A 168 -13.42 4.78 11.38
CA SER A 168 -14.27 5.94 11.72
C SER A 168 -13.63 6.85 12.78
N ARG A 169 -12.86 6.27 13.71
CA ARG A 169 -12.16 7.05 14.75
C ARG A 169 -10.93 7.77 14.19
N ILE A 170 -10.15 7.10 13.34
CA ILE A 170 -8.94 7.69 12.77
C ILE A 170 -9.22 8.72 11.69
N GLU A 171 -10.41 8.76 11.07
CA GLU A 171 -10.78 9.86 10.18
C GLU A 171 -10.73 11.22 10.89
N SER A 172 -10.99 11.25 12.21
CA SER A 172 -10.95 12.47 13.02
C SER A 172 -9.59 12.77 13.69
N ILE A 173 -8.68 11.79 13.74
CA ILE A 173 -7.43 11.87 14.56
C ILE A 173 -6.16 11.57 13.74
N GLY A 174 -6.29 10.79 12.67
CA GLY A 174 -5.19 10.34 11.84
C GLY A 174 -4.62 11.46 10.98
N ALA A 175 -3.31 11.43 10.77
CA ALA A 175 -2.66 12.31 9.81
C ALA A 175 -2.48 11.59 8.48
N ILE A 176 -2.65 12.32 7.37
CA ILE A 176 -2.23 11.84 6.05
C ILE A 176 -0.70 11.63 6.07
N PRO A 177 -0.18 10.47 5.64
CA PRO A 177 1.26 10.18 5.60
C PRO A 177 2.09 11.24 4.88
#